data_AF-A0A8T6NFM1-F1
#
_entry.id   AF-A0A8T6NFM1-F1
#
_cell.length_a   1.000
_cell.length_b   1.000
_cell.length_c   1.000
_cell.angle_alpha   90.00
_cell.angle_beta   90.00
_cell.angle_gamma   90.00
#
_symmetry.space_group_name_H-M   'P 1'
#
loop_
_entity.id
_entity.type
_entity.pdbx_description
1 polymer ?
#
loop_
_entity_poly.entity_id
_entity_poly.type
_entity_poly.pdbx_seq_one_letter_code
_entity_poly.pdbx_strand_id
1 'polypeptide(L)'
;QNTPMSYQQKQINQKLENSLPILVSQKPSENDLSIQQDVSILGGEFSNISSAKYTIDDGRCGYVHLAKGDASINGIDFSSGDGAYIPSGGEIFFKSKSEEGYFLLFDLPK
;
A
#
# COMPACT_ATOMS: atom_id res chain seq x y z
N GLN A 1 -4.36 25.78 -1.46
CA GLN A 1 -5.66 26.25 -0.92
C GLN A 1 -5.61 26.09 0.60
N ASN A 2 -6.26 26.97 1.37
CA ASN A 2 -6.41 26.80 2.82
C ASN A 2 -7.45 25.70 3.06
N THR A 3 -6.99 24.46 3.25
CA THR A 3 -7.88 23.36 3.59
C THR A 3 -8.27 23.44 5.07
N PRO A 4 -9.56 23.29 5.41
CA PRO A 4 -10.00 23.28 6.79
C PRO A 4 -9.36 22.11 7.54
N MET A 5 -8.98 22.35 8.79
CA MET A 5 -8.49 21.32 9.69
C MET A 5 -9.57 20.26 9.89
N SER A 6 -9.20 18.99 9.79
CA SER A 6 -10.08 17.86 10.07
C SER A 6 -9.32 16.74 10.78
N TYR A 7 -10.06 15.89 11.49
CA TYR A 7 -9.58 14.65 12.10
C TYR A 7 -10.43 13.49 11.60
N GLN A 8 -9.79 12.37 11.31
CA GLN A 8 -10.45 11.14 10.91
C GLN A 8 -9.77 9.96 11.60
N GLN A 9 -10.57 9.00 12.03
CA GLN A 9 -10.11 7.71 12.52
C GLN A 9 -11.09 6.65 12.06
N LYS A 10 -10.54 5.53 11.57
CA LYS A 10 -11.34 4.41 11.10
C LYS A 10 -10.61 3.12 11.40
N GLN A 11 -11.37 2.11 11.82
CA GLN A 11 -10.87 0.75 11.83
C GLN A 11 -10.93 0.21 10.40
N ILE A 12 -9.77 -0.09 9.82
CA ILE A 12 -9.67 -0.65 8.48
C ILE A 12 -9.29 -2.13 8.61
N ASN A 13 -10.21 -3.01 8.22
CA ASN A 13 -10.04 -4.47 8.27
C ASN A 13 -9.85 -5.08 6.87
N GLN A 14 -9.34 -4.28 5.92
CA GLN A 14 -9.10 -4.75 4.55
C GLN A 14 -7.96 -5.77 4.53
N LYS A 15 -8.13 -6.82 3.73
CA LYS A 15 -7.15 -7.89 3.57
C LYS A 15 -6.49 -7.84 2.19
N LEU A 16 -5.19 -8.07 2.18
CA LEU A 16 -4.41 -8.33 0.99
C LEU A 16 -4.48 -9.83 0.70
N GLU A 17 -5.28 -10.17 -0.32
CA GLU A 17 -5.39 -11.54 -0.84
C GLU A 17 -4.87 -11.56 -2.29
N ASN A 18 -5.76 -11.29 -3.25
CA ASN A 18 -5.46 -11.29 -4.68
C ASN A 18 -5.31 -9.87 -5.27
N SER A 19 -5.46 -8.84 -4.44
CA SER A 19 -5.37 -7.43 -4.81
C SER A 19 -4.85 -6.59 -3.66
N LEU A 20 -4.40 -5.37 -3.97
CA LEU A 20 -4.00 -4.36 -3.00
C LEU A 20 -5.18 -3.40 -2.80
N PRO A 21 -5.91 -3.50 -1.68
CA PRO A 21 -7.09 -2.67 -1.50
C PRO A 21 -6.66 -1.28 -1.00
N ILE A 22 -7.45 -0.25 -1.31
CA ILE A 22 -7.11 1.14 -1.01
C ILE A 22 -7.48 1.42 0.45
N LEU A 23 -6.53 1.91 1.24
CA LEU A 23 -6.73 2.29 2.64
C LEU A 23 -6.98 3.79 2.80
N VAL A 24 -6.26 4.59 2.00
CA VAL A 24 -6.32 6.06 2.03
C VAL A 24 -6.24 6.60 0.61
N SER A 25 -7.08 7.57 0.25
CA SER A 25 -6.99 8.25 -1.06
C SER A 25 -7.66 9.63 -1.06
N GLN A 26 -7.42 10.41 -2.12
CA GLN A 26 -8.06 11.72 -2.30
C GLN A 26 -9.58 11.61 -2.55
N LYS A 27 -10.01 10.51 -3.17
CA LYS A 27 -11.42 10.20 -3.47
C LYS A 27 -11.78 8.88 -2.78
N PRO A 28 -11.93 8.87 -1.46
CA PRO A 28 -12.14 7.65 -0.70
C PRO A 28 -13.48 7.00 -1.07
N SER A 29 -13.50 5.67 -1.04
CA SER A 29 -14.74 4.89 -0.99
C SER A 29 -15.28 4.81 0.44
N GLU A 30 -16.41 4.12 0.63
CA GLU A 30 -17.04 3.96 1.96
C GLU A 30 -16.10 3.34 3.00
N ASN A 31 -15.03 2.62 2.61
CA ASN A 31 -14.12 1.91 3.52
C ASN A 31 -12.75 2.56 3.71
N ASP A 32 -12.49 3.71 3.09
CA ASP A 32 -11.16 4.32 3.05
C ASP A 32 -11.12 5.60 3.88
N LEU A 33 -9.93 6.10 4.18
CA LEU A 33 -9.73 7.43 4.77
C LEU A 33 -9.47 8.46 3.66
N SER A 34 -9.96 9.69 3.86
CA SER A 34 -9.65 10.79 2.94
C SER A 34 -8.28 11.42 3.27
N ILE A 35 -7.52 11.76 2.23
CA ILE A 35 -6.30 12.59 2.32
C ILE A 35 -6.39 13.78 1.36
N GLN A 36 -5.83 14.92 1.73
CA GLN A 36 -5.85 16.15 0.92
C GLN A 36 -4.63 16.26 -0.01
N GLN A 37 -3.96 15.15 -0.29
CA GLN A 37 -2.84 15.05 -1.22
C GLN A 37 -3.21 14.10 -2.35
N ASP A 38 -2.52 14.22 -3.48
CA ASP A 38 -2.60 13.28 -4.60
C ASP A 38 -1.82 11.99 -4.29
N VAL A 39 -2.25 11.30 -3.23
CA VAL A 39 -1.60 10.10 -2.68
C VAL A 39 -2.65 9.01 -2.54
N SER A 40 -2.26 7.78 -2.88
CA SER A 40 -3.00 6.58 -2.53
C SER A 40 -2.13 5.70 -1.63
N ILE A 41 -2.70 5.24 -0.51
CA ILE A 41 -2.08 4.23 0.34
C ILE A 41 -2.90 2.96 0.18
N LEU A 42 -2.25 1.89 -0.26
CA LEU A 42 -2.85 0.59 -0.50
C LEU A 42 -2.18 -0.46 0.38
N GLY A 43 -2.87 -1.57 0.62
CA GLY A 43 -2.31 -2.71 1.35
C GLY A 43 -3.27 -3.25 2.40
N GLY A 44 -2.72 -3.86 3.43
CA GLY A 44 -3.51 -4.46 4.50
C GLY A 44 -2.86 -5.73 5.06
N GLU A 45 -3.65 -6.42 5.89
CA GLU A 45 -3.27 -7.70 6.48
C GLU A 45 -3.33 -8.81 5.43
N PHE A 46 -2.35 -9.71 5.43
CA PHE A 46 -2.47 -11.01 4.78
C PHE A 46 -2.41 -12.11 5.83
N SER A 47 -3.17 -13.19 5.64
CA SER A 47 -3.31 -14.29 6.62
C SER A 47 -3.24 -15.67 5.97
N ASN A 48 -2.61 -15.74 4.79
CA ASN A 48 -2.36 -16.91 3.97
C ASN A 48 -1.32 -16.57 2.90
N ILE A 49 -1.00 -17.54 2.04
CA ILE A 49 -0.26 -17.26 0.81
C ILE A 49 -1.10 -16.35 -0.09
N SER A 50 -0.65 -15.11 -0.22
CA SER A 50 -1.29 -14.02 -0.95
C SER A 50 -0.34 -13.48 -2.01
N SER A 51 -0.90 -13.00 -3.11
CA SER A 51 -0.15 -12.30 -4.13
C SER A 51 -1.00 -11.21 -4.74
N ALA A 52 -0.42 -10.05 -4.94
CA ALA A 52 -1.14 -8.93 -5.50
C ALA A 52 -0.27 -8.16 -6.48
N LYS A 53 -0.94 -7.50 -7.42
CA LYS A 53 -0.31 -6.65 -8.42
C LYS A 53 -0.92 -5.27 -8.37
N TYR A 54 -0.09 -4.25 -8.51
CA TYR A 54 -0.52 -2.87 -8.66
C TYR A 54 0.39 -2.14 -9.62
N THR A 55 -0.16 -1.25 -10.43
CA THR A 55 0.61 -0.43 -11.37
C THR A 55 0.64 0.99 -10.86
N ILE A 56 1.84 1.50 -10.62
CA ILE A 56 2.08 2.92 -10.38
C ILE A 56 2.18 3.59 -11.75
N ASP A 57 1.37 4.60 -12.00
CA ASP A 57 1.36 5.32 -13.27
C ASP A 57 2.69 6.01 -13.57
N ASP A 58 2.97 6.22 -14.86
CA ASP A 58 4.12 7.01 -15.29
C ASP A 58 4.07 8.42 -14.70
N GLY A 59 5.24 8.94 -14.32
CA GLY A 59 5.34 10.25 -13.66
C GLY A 59 5.08 10.22 -12.16
N ARG A 60 4.71 9.06 -11.58
CA ARG A 60 4.59 8.85 -10.13
C ARG A 60 5.76 8.04 -9.58
N CYS A 61 5.84 7.93 -8.26
CA CYS A 61 6.82 7.11 -7.56
C CYS A 61 6.14 6.30 -6.44
N GLY A 62 6.83 5.26 -5.97
CA GLY A 62 6.32 4.37 -4.95
C GLY A 62 7.18 4.36 -3.69
N TYR A 63 6.56 4.04 -2.57
CA TYR A 63 7.28 3.54 -1.40
C TYR A 63 6.54 2.31 -0.88
N VAL A 64 7.27 1.24 -0.60
CA VAL A 64 6.71 0.02 0.00
C VAL A 64 7.23 -0.14 1.41
N HIS A 65 6.41 -0.71 2.28
CA HIS A 65 6.80 -1.07 3.63
C HIS A 65 6.15 -2.39 4.04
N LEU A 66 6.96 -3.34 4.49
CA LEU A 66 6.49 -4.59 5.08
C LEU A 66 6.52 -4.44 6.60
N ALA A 67 5.40 -4.05 7.20
CA ALA A 67 5.31 -3.81 8.64
C ALA A 67 5.41 -5.12 9.46
N LYS A 68 4.91 -6.23 8.91
CA LYS A 68 4.96 -7.56 9.54
C LYS A 68 5.03 -8.66 8.48
N GLY A 69 5.70 -9.77 8.81
CA GLY A 69 5.84 -10.95 7.98
C GLY A 69 7.11 -10.93 7.12
N ASP A 70 7.13 -11.84 6.15
CA ASP A 70 8.15 -11.94 5.10
C ASP A 70 7.46 -11.98 3.74
N ALA A 71 8.05 -11.33 2.75
CA ALA A 71 7.49 -11.25 1.41
C ALA A 71 8.58 -11.10 0.34
N SER A 72 8.20 -11.32 -0.91
CA SER A 72 8.95 -10.90 -2.08
C SER A 72 8.18 -9.78 -2.78
N ILE A 73 8.84 -8.65 -3.03
CA ILE A 73 8.31 -7.51 -3.77
C ILE A 73 9.19 -7.32 -5.01
N ASN A 74 8.62 -7.49 -6.21
CA ASN A 74 9.36 -7.47 -7.48
C ASN A 74 10.59 -8.41 -7.50
N GLY A 75 10.49 -9.56 -6.81
CA GLY A 75 11.55 -10.56 -6.73
C GLY A 75 12.64 -10.26 -5.69
N ILE A 76 12.53 -9.16 -4.95
CA ILE A 76 13.42 -8.80 -3.86
C ILE A 76 12.77 -9.23 -2.55
N ASP A 77 13.55 -9.85 -1.67
CA ASP A 77 13.08 -10.33 -0.37
C ASP A 77 13.05 -9.21 0.66
N PHE A 78 11.95 -9.18 1.42
CA PHE A 78 11.69 -8.24 2.51
C PHE A 78 11.32 -9.01 3.76
N SER A 79 11.83 -8.54 4.89
CA SER A 79 11.42 -8.95 6.23
C SER A 79 10.72 -7.81 6.95
N SER A 80 10.15 -8.12 8.11
CA SER A 80 9.41 -7.15 8.92
C SER A 80 10.27 -5.92 9.25
N GLY A 81 9.73 -4.74 8.97
CA GLY A 81 10.38 -3.45 9.15
C GLY A 81 11.04 -2.91 7.88
N ASP A 82 11.25 -3.73 6.85
CA ASP A 82 11.88 -3.28 5.61
C ASP A 82 10.97 -2.33 4.82
N GLY A 83 11.61 -1.45 4.06
CA GLY A 83 10.94 -0.57 3.13
C GLY A 83 11.85 -0.21 1.95
N ALA A 84 11.24 0.16 0.84
CA ALA A 84 11.98 0.52 -0.37
C ALA A 84 11.28 1.63 -1.15
N TYR A 85 12.09 2.53 -1.68
CA TYR A 85 11.65 3.57 -2.60
C TYR A 85 11.70 3.07 -4.04
N ILE A 86 10.65 3.35 -4.81
CA ILE A 86 10.49 3.00 -6.22
C ILE A 86 10.50 4.32 -7.01
N PRO A 87 11.58 4.66 -7.71
CA PRO A 87 11.80 6.01 -8.23
C PRO A 87 10.96 6.37 -9.47
N SER A 88 10.24 5.42 -10.05
CA SER A 88 9.42 5.63 -11.23
C SER A 88 8.24 4.67 -11.23
N GLY A 89 7.20 5.03 -11.99
CA GLY A 89 6.07 4.14 -12.28
C GLY A 89 6.50 2.77 -12.80
N GLY A 90 5.54 1.85 -12.80
CA GLY A 90 5.77 0.45 -13.13
C GLY A 90 4.94 -0.48 -12.25
N GLU A 91 5.11 -1.77 -12.52
CA GLU A 91 4.35 -2.82 -11.85
C GLU A 91 5.01 -3.22 -10.53
N ILE A 92 4.21 -3.26 -9.48
CA ILE A 92 4.54 -3.80 -8.17
C ILE A 92 3.87 -5.15 -8.05
N PHE A 93 4.68 -6.19 -7.89
CA PHE A 93 4.25 -7.55 -7.64
C PHE A 93 4.64 -7.95 -6.22
N PHE A 94 3.63 -8.09 -5.36
CA PHE A 94 3.76 -8.59 -4.02
C PHE A 94 3.48 -10.09 -3.98
N LYS A 95 4.28 -10.85 -3.24
CA LYS A 95 4.03 -12.26 -2.93
C LYS A 95 4.43 -12.52 -1.48
N SER A 96 3.50 -13.00 -0.65
CA SER A 96 3.84 -13.36 0.73
C SER A 96 4.76 -14.59 0.78
N LYS A 97 5.63 -14.60 1.79
CA LYS A 97 6.50 -15.72 2.15
C LYS A 97 6.22 -16.25 3.56
N SER A 98 5.53 -15.47 4.39
CA SER A 98 4.93 -15.90 5.64
C SER A 98 3.42 -16.10 5.52
N GLU A 99 2.85 -16.89 6.43
CA GLU A 99 1.40 -17.12 6.52
C GLU A 99 0.64 -15.87 6.97
N GLU A 100 1.29 -14.95 7.68
CA GLU A 100 0.65 -13.70 8.08
C GLU A 100 1.60 -12.51 8.02
N GLY A 101 1.01 -11.33 7.88
CA GLY A 101 1.75 -10.08 7.89
C GLY A 101 0.93 -8.87 7.49
N TYR A 102 1.60 -7.74 7.30
CA TYR A 102 0.97 -6.47 6.97
C TYR A 102 1.86 -5.70 5.99
N PHE A 103 1.31 -5.39 4.83
CA PHE A 103 2.02 -4.73 3.74
C PHE A 103 1.37 -3.39 3.41
N LEU A 104 2.19 -2.39 3.11
CA LEU A 104 1.76 -1.09 2.63
C LEU A 104 2.49 -0.71 1.34
N LEU A 105 1.74 -0.16 0.40
CA LEU A 105 2.23 0.53 -0.79
C LEU A 105 1.71 1.97 -0.78
N PHE A 106 2.62 2.92 -0.91
CA PHE A 106 2.34 4.33 -1.05
C PHE A 106 2.58 4.70 -2.52
N ASP A 107 1.53 5.11 -3.21
CA ASP A 107 1.60 5.66 -4.56
C ASP A 107 1.57 7.19 -4.48
N LEU A 108 2.66 7.82 -4.90
CA LEU A 108 3.02 9.21 -4.62
C LEU A 108 3.23 10.01 -5.91
N PRO A 109 2.85 11.31 -5.93
CA PRO A 109 3.23 12.19 -7.01
C PRO A 109 4.75 12.43 -6.94
N LYS A 110 5.38 12.69 -8.09
CA LYS A 110 6.78 13.18 -8.13
C LYS A 110 6.88 14.66 -7.82
#